data_AF-A0A7J5JPN2-F1
#
_entry.id   AF-A0A7J5JPN2-F1
#
_cell.length_a   1.000
_cell.length_b   1.000
_cell.length_c   1.000
_cell.angle_alpha   90.00
_cell.angle_beta   90.00
_cell.angle_gamma   90.00
#
_symmetry.space_group_name_H-M   'P 1'
#
loop_
_entity.id
_entity.type
_entity.pdbx_description
1 polymer ?
#
loop_
_entity_poly.entity_id
_entity_poly.type
_entity_poly.pdbx_seq_one_letter_code
_entity_poly.pdbx_strand_id
1 'polypeptide(L)'
;MTVMELRYCLNQGILERISKILGDTSNGLTGSEISYFLQQCNIKDVTPEITKWKRLYSALASVQNFDKCSNKILRFIQIVLNPARFTDNQIFETKRKAINECLSYVGYELQSNGRFRVVTTAKTISEAQQRANDLLVNLQMRNAHQEIFKYCTTELVDKNYFHAVFEACKGLFARIRQLSLINTDGIRLVEYVFNHPILVINSYKSKQEKDEQKGFEAILEGLCNMFRNPEAHQPKIEWPVSEQDALEILSLISYCHRRLDNAKRVE
;
A
#
# COMPACT_ATOMS: atom_id res chain seq x y z
N MET A 1 10.47 -0.88 39.87
CA MET A 1 11.21 -1.55 38.79
C MET A 1 10.21 -2.17 37.84
N THR A 2 9.97 -1.55 36.68
CA THR A 2 9.10 -2.13 35.66
C THR A 2 9.82 -3.36 35.10
N VAL A 3 9.23 -4.56 35.27
CA VAL A 3 9.77 -5.78 34.68
C VAL A 3 9.79 -5.57 33.17
N MET A 4 10.99 -5.51 32.59
CA MET A 4 11.14 -5.25 31.16
C MET A 4 10.71 -6.52 30.42
N GLU A 5 9.55 -6.48 29.79
CA GLU A 5 9.01 -7.61 29.03
C GLU A 5 10.00 -8.01 27.92
N LEU A 6 10.42 -9.28 27.91
CA LEU A 6 11.37 -9.80 26.94
C LEU A 6 10.64 -10.00 25.61
N ARG A 7 11.13 -9.33 24.56
CA ARG A 7 10.56 -9.41 23.22
C ARG A 7 11.15 -10.56 22.43
N TYR A 8 10.33 -11.16 21.58
CA TYR A 8 10.70 -12.32 20.76
C TYR A 8 11.93 -12.02 19.90
N CYS A 9 12.81 -13.01 19.76
CA CYS A 9 13.95 -12.93 18.86
C CYS A 9 13.49 -12.76 17.41
N LEU A 10 14.23 -11.96 16.67
CA LEU A 10 14.08 -11.82 15.22
C LEU A 10 14.80 -12.97 14.53
N ASN A 11 14.17 -13.63 13.57
CA ASN A 11 14.85 -14.65 12.78
C ASN A 11 15.98 -14.03 11.93
N GLN A 12 16.91 -14.87 11.45
CA GLN A 12 18.08 -14.41 10.70
C GLN A 12 17.71 -13.63 9.43
N GLY A 13 16.69 -14.08 8.70
CA GLY A 13 16.22 -13.39 7.49
C GLY A 13 15.70 -11.98 7.76
N ILE A 14 14.98 -11.77 8.87
CA ILE A 14 14.49 -10.46 9.30
C ILE A 14 15.67 -9.55 9.69
N LEU A 15 16.63 -10.06 10.46
CA LEU A 15 17.82 -9.31 10.83
C LEU A 15 18.64 -8.87 9.62
N GLU A 16 18.79 -9.75 8.63
CA GLU A 16 19.49 -9.45 7.39
C GLU A 16 18.76 -8.36 6.59
N ARG A 17 17.44 -8.48 6.41
CA ARG A 17 16.63 -7.47 5.70
C ARG A 17 16.69 -6.11 6.38
N ILE A 18 16.51 -6.05 7.69
CA ILE A 18 16.62 -4.80 8.48
C ILE A 18 18.01 -4.18 8.30
N SER A 19 19.05 -5.00 8.35
CA SER A 19 20.44 -4.56 8.23
C SER A 19 20.77 -4.06 6.83
N LYS A 20 20.18 -4.66 5.78
CA LYS A 20 20.26 -4.16 4.40
C LYS A 20 19.54 -2.82 4.23
N ILE A 21 18.33 -2.67 4.79
CA ILE A 21 17.56 -1.41 4.73
C ILE A 21 18.31 -0.27 5.44
N LEU A 22 18.84 -0.52 6.64
CA LEU A 22 19.54 0.49 7.42
C LEU A 22 20.97 0.73 6.93
N GLY A 23 21.60 -0.27 6.31
CA GLY A 23 22.96 -0.20 5.76
C GLY A 23 23.04 0.15 4.28
N ASP A 24 21.91 0.53 3.65
CA ASP A 24 21.84 0.88 2.23
C ASP A 24 22.86 1.97 1.85
N THR A 25 23.38 1.90 0.62
CA THR A 25 24.48 2.77 0.18
C THR A 25 24.02 4.21 -0.01
N SER A 26 22.85 4.42 -0.62
CA SER A 26 22.37 5.74 -1.02
C SER A 26 21.57 6.40 0.07
N ASN A 27 20.71 5.63 0.74
CA ASN A 27 19.75 6.16 1.70
C ASN A 27 19.98 5.61 3.11
N GLY A 28 20.94 4.73 3.37
CA GLY A 28 21.22 4.13 4.67
C GLY A 28 22.09 4.99 5.59
N LEU A 29 22.39 4.46 6.78
CA LEU A 29 23.33 5.07 7.73
C LEU A 29 24.74 5.12 7.13
N THR A 30 25.50 6.13 7.54
CA THR A 30 26.95 6.20 7.30
C THR A 30 27.72 5.29 8.27
N GLY A 31 28.98 4.99 7.95
CA GLY A 31 29.80 4.12 8.82
C GLY A 31 30.03 4.69 10.22
N SER A 32 30.09 6.02 10.36
CA SER A 32 30.20 6.72 11.65
C SER A 32 28.89 6.70 12.43
N GLU A 33 27.75 6.92 11.76
CA GLU A 33 26.43 6.81 12.38
C GLU A 33 26.16 5.40 12.91
N ILE A 34 26.58 4.36 12.18
CA ILE A 34 26.47 2.97 12.64
C ILE A 34 27.21 2.80 13.98
N SER A 35 28.47 3.24 14.08
CA SER A 35 29.23 3.18 15.35
C SER A 35 28.47 3.89 16.46
N TYR A 36 27.99 5.11 16.19
CA TYR A 36 27.32 5.96 17.16
C TYR A 36 26.04 5.33 17.71
N PHE A 37 25.15 4.83 16.83
CA PHE A 37 23.89 4.24 17.26
C PHE A 37 24.06 2.88 17.95
N LEU A 38 25.02 2.06 17.49
CA LEU A 38 25.34 0.80 18.17
C LEU A 38 25.81 1.07 19.60
N GLN A 39 26.72 2.04 19.78
CA GLN A 39 27.20 2.46 21.10
C GLN A 39 26.06 2.97 22.00
N GLN A 40 25.18 3.83 21.49
CA GLN A 40 24.02 4.34 22.24
C GLN A 40 23.07 3.23 22.73
N CYS A 41 23.02 2.11 22.01
CA CYS A 41 22.19 0.96 22.36
C CYS A 41 22.91 -0.10 23.20
N ASN A 42 24.17 0.17 23.57
CA ASN A 42 25.06 -0.80 24.22
C ASN A 42 25.17 -2.11 23.41
N ILE A 43 25.32 -1.98 22.09
CA ILE A 43 25.56 -3.07 21.16
C ILE A 43 27.02 -3.00 20.71
N LYS A 44 27.75 -4.10 20.86
CA LYS A 44 29.15 -4.17 20.44
C LYS A 44 29.25 -4.21 18.93
N ASP A 45 30.08 -3.33 18.37
CA ASP A 45 30.45 -3.39 16.97
C ASP A 45 31.53 -4.44 16.76
N VAL A 46 31.14 -5.59 16.21
CA VAL A 46 31.99 -6.77 16.11
C VAL A 46 32.88 -6.79 14.88
N THR A 47 32.52 -6.05 13.84
CA THR A 47 33.19 -6.09 12.53
C THR A 47 33.12 -4.71 11.85
N PRO A 48 33.88 -3.71 12.32
CA PRO A 48 33.77 -2.34 11.82
C PRO A 48 34.23 -2.16 10.37
N GLU A 49 35.13 -3.02 9.90
CA GLU A 49 35.81 -2.93 8.59
C GLU A 49 35.04 -3.54 7.41
N ILE A 50 33.89 -4.18 7.64
CA ILE A 50 33.11 -4.82 6.57
C ILE A 50 32.01 -3.91 6.03
N THR A 51 31.37 -4.33 4.94
CA THR A 51 30.23 -3.61 4.34
C THR A 51 29.15 -3.29 5.38
N LYS A 52 28.61 -2.06 5.33
CA LYS A 52 27.64 -1.51 6.30
C LYS A 52 26.54 -2.48 6.74
N TRP A 53 25.87 -3.14 5.80
CA TRP A 53 24.78 -4.07 6.13
C TRP A 53 25.27 -5.34 6.84
N LYS A 54 26.41 -5.91 6.45
CA LYS A 54 27.00 -7.08 7.13
C LYS A 54 27.46 -6.70 8.54
N ARG A 55 28.02 -5.50 8.70
CA ARG A 55 28.44 -4.95 10.00
C ARG A 55 27.26 -4.83 10.96
N LEU A 56 26.16 -4.23 10.50
CA LEU A 56 24.91 -4.17 11.25
C LEU A 56 24.38 -5.57 11.58
N TYR A 57 24.31 -6.47 10.60
CA TYR A 57 23.83 -7.83 10.81
C TYR A 57 24.63 -8.56 11.89
N SER A 58 25.96 -8.55 11.81
CA SER A 58 26.84 -9.20 12.78
C SER A 58 26.65 -8.63 14.19
N ALA A 59 26.55 -7.30 14.33
CA ALA A 59 26.34 -6.65 15.63
C ALA A 59 24.97 -7.01 16.23
N LEU A 60 23.90 -6.94 15.44
CA LEU A 60 22.53 -7.23 15.88
C LEU A 60 22.33 -8.73 16.18
N ALA A 61 22.87 -9.62 15.35
CA ALA A 61 22.82 -11.05 15.57
C ALA A 61 23.62 -11.45 16.83
N SER A 62 24.82 -10.88 17.01
CA SER A 62 25.66 -11.13 18.18
C SER A 62 24.95 -10.76 19.49
N VAL A 63 24.37 -9.56 19.56
CA VAL A 63 23.70 -9.10 20.78
C VAL A 63 22.43 -9.91 21.07
N GLN A 64 21.66 -10.28 20.04
CA GLN A 64 20.48 -11.14 20.22
C GLN A 64 20.86 -12.55 20.67
N ASN A 65 21.92 -13.11 20.10
CA ASN A 65 22.39 -14.45 20.47
C ASN A 65 22.87 -14.51 21.92
N PHE A 66 23.40 -13.40 22.43
CA PHE A 66 23.81 -13.25 23.83
C PHE A 66 22.61 -12.98 24.76
N ASP A 67 21.81 -11.96 24.48
CA ASP A 67 20.69 -11.52 25.35
C ASP A 67 19.45 -12.41 25.24
N LYS A 68 19.36 -13.27 24.21
CA LYS A 68 18.19 -14.12 23.89
C LYS A 68 16.87 -13.35 23.76
N CYS A 69 16.93 -12.08 23.35
CA CYS A 69 15.76 -11.24 23.09
C CYS A 69 16.10 -10.15 22.06
N SER A 70 15.06 -9.50 21.49
CA SER A 70 15.23 -8.42 20.50
C SER A 70 15.21 -7.01 21.10
N ASN A 71 15.17 -6.86 22.43
CA ASN A 71 14.92 -5.56 23.08
C ASN A 71 15.95 -4.47 22.65
N LYS A 72 17.24 -4.80 22.61
CA LYS A 72 18.28 -3.86 22.15
C LYS A 72 18.20 -3.56 20.66
N ILE A 73 17.80 -4.56 19.84
CA ILE A 73 17.62 -4.37 18.40
C ILE A 73 16.45 -3.41 18.12
N LEU A 74 15.32 -3.61 18.78
CA LEU A 74 14.17 -2.72 18.63
C LEU A 74 14.51 -1.32 19.15
N ARG A 75 15.20 -1.19 20.29
CA ARG A 75 15.71 0.10 20.76
C ARG A 75 16.63 0.78 19.73
N PHE A 76 17.51 0.02 19.08
CA PHE A 76 18.36 0.51 18.00
C PHE A 76 17.53 1.04 16.83
N ILE A 77 16.57 0.26 16.33
CA ILE A 77 15.65 0.70 15.27
C ILE A 77 14.89 1.96 15.70
N GLN A 78 14.45 2.05 16.95
CA GLN A 78 13.71 3.18 17.49
C GLN A 78 14.52 4.48 17.49
N ILE A 79 15.79 4.40 17.89
CA ILE A 79 16.69 5.56 17.89
C ILE A 79 17.04 5.96 16.45
N VAL A 80 17.32 4.97 15.60
CA VAL A 80 17.65 5.20 14.19
C VAL A 80 16.47 5.83 13.45
N LEU A 81 15.25 5.34 13.66
CA LEU A 81 14.02 5.84 13.07
C LEU A 81 13.25 6.76 14.03
N ASN A 82 13.95 7.60 14.79
CA ASN A 82 13.29 8.63 15.58
C ASN A 82 12.82 9.76 14.63
N PRO A 83 11.52 10.13 14.60
CA PRO A 83 10.99 11.17 13.71
C PRO A 83 11.76 12.48 13.78
N ALA A 84 12.27 12.87 14.96
CA ALA A 84 13.03 14.10 15.15
C ALA A 84 14.38 14.15 14.39
N ARG A 85 14.85 13.01 13.85
CA ARG A 85 16.06 12.95 13.02
C ARG A 85 15.81 13.27 11.55
N PHE A 86 14.56 13.29 11.11
CA PHE A 86 14.21 13.42 9.70
C PHE A 86 13.68 14.83 9.43
N THR A 87 14.28 15.50 8.46
CA THR A 87 13.77 16.78 7.94
C THR A 87 12.68 16.57 6.89
N ASP A 88 12.69 15.41 6.23
CA ASP A 88 11.72 15.01 5.22
C ASP A 88 10.88 13.81 5.72
N ASN A 89 9.58 14.03 5.84
CA ASN A 89 8.62 13.02 6.25
C ASN A 89 8.55 11.83 5.27
N GLN A 90 8.77 12.06 3.97
CA GLN A 90 8.71 11.01 2.96
C GLN A 90 9.87 10.02 3.09
N ILE A 91 11.07 10.50 3.41
CA ILE A 91 12.24 9.64 3.69
C ILE A 91 12.01 8.81 4.95
N PHE A 92 11.49 9.44 6.01
CA PHE A 92 11.13 8.76 7.25
C PHE A 92 10.12 7.63 7.00
N GLU A 93 9.01 7.96 6.34
CA GLU A 93 7.92 7.01 6.08
C GLU A 93 8.36 5.86 5.18
N THR A 94 9.18 6.12 4.16
CA THR A 94 9.73 5.08 3.28
C THR A 94 10.54 4.05 4.07
N LYS A 95 11.44 4.51 4.95
CA LYS A 95 12.24 3.63 5.81
C LYS A 95 11.39 2.91 6.86
N ARG A 96 10.48 3.64 7.52
CA ARG A 96 9.58 3.10 8.54
C ARG A 96 8.75 1.94 7.98
N LYS A 97 8.21 2.10 6.76
CA LYS A 97 7.43 1.05 6.08
C LYS A 97 8.26 -0.18 5.74
N ALA A 98 9.45 0.00 5.16
CA ALA A 98 10.34 -1.11 4.83
C ALA A 98 10.72 -1.93 6.08
N ILE A 99 10.94 -1.25 7.22
CA ILE A 99 11.18 -1.89 8.51
C ILE A 99 9.91 -2.56 9.06
N ASN A 100 8.75 -1.91 8.99
CA ASN A 100 7.48 -2.48 9.46
C ASN A 100 7.06 -3.72 8.67
N GLU A 101 7.35 -3.79 7.37
CA GLU A 101 7.16 -5.00 6.57
C GLU A 101 7.96 -6.17 7.17
N CYS A 102 9.21 -5.94 7.55
CA CYS A 102 10.05 -6.96 8.19
C CYS A 102 9.57 -7.32 9.61
N LEU A 103 9.17 -6.32 10.39
CA LEU A 103 8.71 -6.53 11.78
C LEU A 103 7.30 -7.14 11.86
N SER A 104 6.51 -7.04 10.80
CA SER A 104 5.17 -7.64 10.74
C SER A 104 5.21 -9.16 10.94
N TYR A 105 6.28 -9.84 10.53
CA TYR A 105 6.49 -11.29 10.71
C TYR A 105 6.71 -11.70 12.17
N VAL A 106 7.14 -10.77 13.03
CA VAL A 106 7.41 -11.00 14.46
C VAL A 106 6.42 -10.27 15.37
N GLY A 107 5.39 -9.65 14.79
CA GLY A 107 4.30 -9.03 15.53
C GLY A 107 4.65 -7.66 16.13
N TYR A 108 5.57 -6.91 15.52
CA TYR A 108 5.88 -5.54 15.94
C TYR A 108 5.64 -4.54 14.82
N GLU A 109 5.26 -3.32 15.19
CA GLU A 109 5.11 -2.19 14.27
C GLU A 109 5.65 -0.91 14.92
N LEU A 110 6.50 -0.18 14.20
CA LEU A 110 6.96 1.15 14.54
C LEU A 110 5.95 2.20 14.07
N GLN A 111 5.32 2.87 15.03
CA GLN A 111 4.35 3.94 14.80
C GLN A 111 5.05 5.24 14.34
N SER A 112 4.28 6.17 13.77
CA SER A 112 4.78 7.46 13.27
C SER A 112 5.37 8.34 14.38
N ASN A 113 5.00 8.11 15.64
CA ASN A 113 5.59 8.77 16.81
C ASN A 113 6.93 8.13 17.27
N GLY A 114 7.47 7.15 16.52
CA GLY A 114 8.70 6.45 16.87
C GLY A 114 8.56 5.50 18.06
N ARG A 115 7.37 4.98 18.37
CA ARG A 115 7.15 3.95 19.40
C ARG A 115 6.67 2.64 18.78
N PHE A 116 6.98 1.53 19.44
CA PHE A 116 6.51 0.21 19.01
C PHE A 116 5.16 -0.15 19.61
N ARG A 117 4.30 -0.76 18.79
CA ARG A 117 3.13 -1.52 19.25
C ARG A 117 3.23 -2.99 18.83
N VAL A 118 2.50 -3.84 19.53
CA VAL A 118 2.32 -5.26 19.16
C VAL A 118 1.19 -5.35 18.13
N VAL A 119 1.40 -6.16 17.10
CA VAL A 119 0.42 -6.43 16.02
C VAL A 119 0.34 -7.92 15.75
N THR A 120 -0.74 -8.36 15.10
CA THR A 120 -0.87 -9.74 14.63
C THR A 120 0.30 -10.09 13.70
N THR A 121 0.89 -11.28 13.81
CA THR A 121 2.00 -11.70 12.95
C THR A 121 1.54 -11.91 11.50
N ALA A 122 2.34 -11.48 10.52
CA ALA A 122 2.13 -11.86 9.11
C ALA A 122 2.68 -13.27 8.88
N LYS A 123 1.91 -14.11 8.20
CA LYS A 123 2.31 -15.48 7.82
C LYS A 123 2.82 -15.57 6.39
N THR A 124 2.44 -14.62 5.54
CA THR A 124 2.79 -14.60 4.11
C THR A 124 3.43 -13.29 3.69
N ILE A 125 4.14 -13.32 2.55
CA ILE A 125 4.72 -12.12 1.91
C ILE A 125 3.64 -11.09 1.60
N SER A 126 2.51 -11.54 1.05
CA SER A 126 1.38 -10.69 0.72
C SER A 126 0.80 -10.00 1.95
N GLU A 127 0.63 -10.70 3.08
CA GLU A 127 0.13 -10.09 4.32
C GLU A 127 1.08 -9.02 4.87
N ALA A 128 2.40 -9.27 4.80
CA ALA A 128 3.40 -8.30 5.25
C ALA A 128 3.41 -7.04 4.37
N GLN A 129 3.31 -7.22 3.05
CA GLN A 129 3.27 -6.13 2.08
C GLN A 129 1.97 -5.34 2.17
N GLN A 130 0.81 -6.00 2.32
CA GLN A 130 -0.49 -5.34 2.51
C GLN A 130 -0.48 -4.38 3.70
N ARG A 131 0.13 -4.77 4.82
CA ARG A 131 0.24 -3.90 6.01
C ARG A 131 1.15 -2.70 5.81
N ALA A 132 2.11 -2.81 4.90
CA ALA A 132 3.03 -1.72 4.55
C ALA A 132 2.53 -0.89 3.35
N ASN A 133 1.34 -1.19 2.81
CA ASN A 133 0.80 -0.57 1.61
C ASN A 133 -0.13 0.61 1.93
N ASP A 134 0.40 1.82 1.81
CA ASP A 134 -0.32 3.07 2.04
C ASP A 134 -1.55 3.22 1.16
N LEU A 135 -1.46 2.90 -0.12
CA LEU A 135 -2.60 2.98 -1.03
C LEU A 135 -3.75 2.10 -0.56
N LEU A 136 -3.47 0.86 -0.13
CA LEU A 136 -4.48 -0.05 0.40
C LEU A 136 -5.10 0.50 1.69
N VAL A 137 -4.27 0.98 2.62
CA VAL A 137 -4.73 1.58 3.89
C VAL A 137 -5.57 2.83 3.62
N ASN A 138 -5.13 3.71 2.72
CA ASN A 138 -5.83 4.93 2.35
C ASN A 138 -7.19 4.64 1.70
N LEU A 139 -7.27 3.63 0.82
CA LEU A 139 -8.54 3.18 0.24
C LEU A 139 -9.49 2.64 1.31
N GLN A 140 -8.98 1.85 2.26
CA GLN A 140 -9.77 1.35 3.38
C GLN A 140 -10.26 2.49 4.29
N MET A 141 -9.40 3.45 4.62
CA MET A 141 -9.78 4.63 5.42
C MET A 141 -10.83 5.51 4.73
N ARG A 142 -10.76 5.64 3.40
CA ARG A 142 -11.77 6.33 2.59
C ARG A 142 -13.05 5.51 2.37
N ASN A 143 -13.16 4.34 3.00
CA ASN A 143 -14.26 3.39 2.84
C ASN A 143 -14.51 3.08 1.35
N ALA A 144 -13.45 2.71 0.63
CA ALA A 144 -13.54 2.31 -0.77
C ALA A 144 -14.46 1.09 -0.94
N HIS A 145 -15.22 1.07 -2.04
CA HIS A 145 -16.21 0.05 -2.31
C HIS A 145 -15.57 -1.34 -2.45
N GLN A 146 -16.20 -2.37 -1.88
CA GLN A 146 -15.63 -3.73 -1.79
C GLN A 146 -15.25 -4.34 -3.14
N GLU A 147 -16.02 -4.05 -4.19
CA GLU A 147 -15.73 -4.52 -5.56
C GLU A 147 -14.34 -4.11 -6.06
N ILE A 148 -13.74 -3.01 -5.59
CA ILE A 148 -12.36 -2.66 -5.97
C ILE A 148 -11.39 -3.75 -5.53
N PHE A 149 -11.48 -4.17 -4.27
CA PHE A 149 -10.58 -5.17 -3.70
C PHE A 149 -10.76 -6.55 -4.34
N LYS A 150 -11.88 -6.81 -5.02
CA LYS A 150 -12.08 -8.05 -5.77
C LYS A 150 -11.19 -8.15 -7.01
N TYR A 151 -10.91 -7.04 -7.67
CA TYR A 151 -10.23 -7.04 -8.98
C TYR A 151 -8.78 -6.55 -8.93
N CYS A 152 -8.38 -5.72 -7.96
CA CYS A 152 -7.05 -5.12 -7.97
C CYS A 152 -6.17 -5.38 -6.73
N THR A 153 -6.57 -6.30 -5.83
CA THR A 153 -5.81 -6.54 -4.58
C THR A 153 -4.37 -6.99 -4.86
N THR A 154 -4.14 -7.84 -5.86
CA THR A 154 -2.80 -8.32 -6.22
C THR A 154 -1.91 -7.16 -6.69
N GLU A 155 -2.43 -6.34 -7.59
CA GLU A 155 -1.74 -5.22 -8.23
C GLU A 155 -1.46 -4.09 -7.23
N LEU A 156 -2.39 -3.86 -6.29
CA LEU A 156 -2.19 -2.94 -5.18
C LEU A 156 -0.99 -3.38 -4.35
N VAL A 157 -0.90 -4.66 -3.98
CA VAL A 157 0.20 -5.23 -3.18
C VAL A 157 1.54 -5.12 -3.90
N ASP A 158 1.56 -5.37 -5.21
CA ASP A 158 2.76 -5.28 -6.05
C ASP A 158 3.15 -3.83 -6.41
N LYS A 159 2.42 -2.83 -5.90
CA LYS A 159 2.59 -1.39 -6.22
C LYS A 159 2.54 -1.10 -7.72
N ASN A 160 1.83 -1.93 -8.48
CA ASN A 160 1.62 -1.75 -9.91
C ASN A 160 0.37 -0.88 -10.12
N TYR A 161 0.48 0.40 -9.78
CA TYR A 161 -0.62 1.35 -9.70
C TYR A 161 -1.44 1.46 -10.98
N PHE A 162 -0.79 1.51 -12.15
CA PHE A 162 -1.48 1.51 -13.43
C PHE A 162 -2.34 0.24 -13.62
N HIS A 163 -1.78 -0.94 -13.33
CA HIS A 163 -2.55 -2.19 -13.47
C HIS A 163 -3.67 -2.28 -12.43
N ALA A 164 -3.45 -1.77 -11.21
CA ALA A 164 -4.48 -1.75 -10.18
C ALA A 164 -5.69 -0.91 -10.62
N VAL A 165 -5.45 0.26 -11.21
CA VAL A 165 -6.50 1.10 -11.80
C VAL A 165 -7.16 0.42 -13.00
N PHE A 166 -6.37 -0.18 -13.88
CA PHE A 166 -6.85 -0.87 -15.08
C PHE A 166 -7.79 -2.03 -14.75
N GLU A 167 -7.40 -2.91 -13.81
CA GLU A 167 -8.23 -4.04 -13.38
C GLU A 167 -9.47 -3.59 -12.60
N ALA A 168 -9.36 -2.57 -11.74
CA ALA A 168 -10.53 -1.98 -11.09
C ALA A 168 -11.53 -1.41 -12.11
N CYS A 169 -11.03 -0.77 -13.18
CA CYS A 169 -11.85 -0.29 -14.28
C CYS A 169 -12.54 -1.45 -15.00
N LYS A 170 -11.82 -2.52 -15.38
CA LYS A 170 -12.43 -3.73 -15.95
C LYS A 170 -13.52 -4.33 -15.06
N GLY A 171 -13.28 -4.37 -13.75
CA GLY A 171 -14.24 -4.82 -12.75
C GLY A 171 -15.54 -4.00 -12.76
N LEU A 172 -15.44 -2.68 -12.89
CA LEU A 172 -16.58 -1.78 -13.02
C LEU A 172 -17.43 -2.11 -14.25
N PHE A 173 -16.83 -2.26 -15.43
CA PHE A 173 -17.54 -2.61 -16.66
C PHE A 173 -18.09 -4.04 -16.64
N ALA A 174 -17.39 -4.99 -16.01
CA ALA A 174 -17.92 -6.33 -15.76
C ALA A 174 -19.20 -6.29 -14.91
N ARG A 175 -19.22 -5.45 -13.87
CA ARG A 175 -20.41 -5.26 -13.03
C ARG A 175 -21.58 -4.62 -13.78
N ILE A 176 -21.33 -3.63 -14.65
CA ILE A 176 -22.36 -3.03 -15.50
C ILE A 176 -23.01 -4.09 -16.41
N ARG A 177 -22.22 -4.98 -17.03
CA ARG A 177 -22.74 -6.09 -17.84
C ARG A 177 -23.61 -7.04 -17.00
N GLN A 178 -23.17 -7.38 -15.79
CA GLN A 178 -23.92 -8.25 -14.88
C GLN A 178 -25.27 -7.66 -14.48
N LEU A 179 -25.33 -6.35 -14.22
CA LEU A 179 -26.58 -5.67 -13.82
C LEU A 179 -27.53 -5.43 -15.00
N SER A 180 -26.99 -5.08 -16.17
CA SER A 180 -27.79 -4.73 -17.36
C SER A 180 -28.19 -5.96 -18.20
N LEU A 181 -27.49 -7.08 -18.05
CA LEU A 181 -27.53 -8.26 -18.93
C LEU A 181 -27.13 -7.98 -20.39
N ILE A 182 -26.41 -6.88 -20.63
CA ILE A 182 -25.91 -6.53 -21.96
C ILE A 182 -24.47 -7.01 -22.11
N ASN A 183 -24.19 -7.75 -23.18
CA ASN A 183 -22.87 -8.29 -23.48
C ASN A 183 -22.15 -7.50 -24.59
N THR A 184 -22.13 -6.17 -24.45
CA THR A 184 -21.28 -5.27 -25.23
C THR A 184 -20.14 -4.76 -24.35
N ASP A 185 -19.23 -3.95 -24.89
CA ASP A 185 -18.06 -3.50 -24.15
C ASP A 185 -17.64 -2.08 -24.55
N GLY A 186 -16.89 -1.42 -23.68
CA GLY A 186 -16.40 -0.06 -23.86
C GLY A 186 -17.49 1.01 -23.78
N ILE A 187 -17.27 2.12 -24.50
CA ILE A 187 -18.21 3.25 -24.59
C ILE A 187 -19.60 2.75 -25.04
N ARG A 188 -19.65 1.83 -26.01
CA ARG A 188 -20.91 1.27 -26.52
C ARG A 188 -21.75 0.59 -25.44
N LEU A 189 -21.11 -0.01 -24.43
CA LEU A 189 -21.83 -0.56 -23.29
C LEU A 189 -22.46 0.56 -22.45
N VAL A 190 -21.73 1.64 -22.21
CA VAL A 190 -22.20 2.78 -21.43
C VAL A 190 -23.36 3.48 -22.13
N GLU A 191 -23.17 3.86 -23.39
CA GLU A 191 -24.21 4.52 -24.20
C GLU A 191 -25.48 3.66 -24.24
N TYR A 192 -25.35 2.36 -24.50
CA TYR A 192 -26.51 1.49 -24.61
C TYR A 192 -27.24 1.27 -23.28
N VAL A 193 -26.50 1.24 -22.17
CA VAL A 193 -27.08 0.95 -20.85
C VAL A 193 -27.66 2.20 -20.18
N PHE A 194 -27.12 3.40 -20.43
CA PHE A 194 -27.46 4.61 -19.68
C PHE A 194 -28.15 5.72 -20.50
N ASN A 195 -27.89 5.84 -21.82
CA ASN A 195 -28.51 6.87 -22.68
C ASN A 195 -30.01 6.64 -22.90
N HIS A 196 -30.37 5.39 -23.20
CA HIS A 196 -31.75 4.89 -23.18
C HIS A 196 -31.83 3.84 -22.08
N PRO A 197 -32.08 4.26 -20.82
CA PRO A 197 -31.52 3.56 -19.69
C PRO A 197 -32.15 2.20 -19.48
N ILE A 198 -31.36 1.16 -19.69
CA ILE A 198 -31.61 -0.18 -19.18
C ILE A 198 -31.37 -0.20 -17.68
N LEU A 199 -30.39 0.58 -17.21
CA LEU A 199 -30.13 0.81 -15.79
C LEU A 199 -30.34 2.28 -15.45
N VAL A 200 -31.08 2.55 -14.37
CA VAL A 200 -31.21 3.88 -13.76
C VAL A 200 -30.54 3.91 -12.39
N ILE A 201 -29.73 4.93 -12.12
CA ILE A 201 -29.02 5.10 -10.83
C ILE A 201 -29.79 5.93 -9.81
N ASN A 202 -31.02 6.35 -10.14
CA ASN A 202 -31.94 7.14 -9.33
C ASN A 202 -33.39 6.88 -9.83
N SER A 203 -34.38 7.68 -9.42
CA SER A 203 -35.78 7.47 -9.83
C SER A 203 -36.05 7.78 -11.31
N TYR A 204 -35.17 8.52 -11.99
CA TYR A 204 -35.25 8.90 -13.40
C TYR A 204 -36.56 9.63 -13.82
N LYS A 205 -37.19 10.38 -12.90
CA LYS A 205 -38.47 11.05 -13.15
C LYS A 205 -38.28 12.52 -13.48
N SER A 206 -37.59 13.25 -12.61
CA SER A 206 -37.37 14.68 -12.74
C SER A 206 -36.28 15.01 -13.74
N LYS A 207 -36.24 16.27 -14.21
CA LYS A 207 -35.15 16.76 -15.07
C LYS A 207 -33.79 16.61 -14.39
N GLN A 208 -33.70 16.95 -13.10
CA GLN A 208 -32.47 16.84 -12.31
C GLN A 208 -31.95 15.40 -12.24
N GLU A 209 -32.84 14.42 -12.03
CA GLU A 209 -32.46 13.00 -11.99
C GLU A 209 -31.94 12.50 -13.35
N LYS A 210 -32.54 12.98 -14.45
CA LYS A 210 -32.07 12.67 -15.81
C LYS A 210 -30.72 13.31 -16.12
N ASP A 211 -30.51 14.54 -15.66
CA ASP A 211 -29.23 15.24 -15.79
C ASP A 211 -28.13 14.54 -14.95
N GLU A 212 -28.46 14.06 -13.75
CA GLU A 212 -27.54 13.26 -12.91
C GLU A 212 -27.17 11.93 -13.59
N GLN A 213 -28.13 11.22 -14.17
CA GLN A 213 -27.88 10.00 -14.95
C GLN A 213 -26.90 10.29 -16.10
N LYS A 214 -27.15 11.36 -16.86
CA LYS A 214 -26.28 11.76 -17.98
C LYS A 214 -24.87 12.14 -17.51
N GLY A 215 -24.77 12.79 -16.34
CA GLY A 215 -23.47 13.07 -15.72
C GLY A 215 -22.72 11.78 -15.35
N PHE A 216 -23.44 10.78 -14.82
CA PHE A 216 -22.85 9.48 -14.49
C PHE A 216 -22.39 8.72 -15.75
N GLU A 217 -23.18 8.74 -16.82
CA GLU A 217 -22.81 8.21 -18.13
C GLU A 217 -21.47 8.81 -18.62
N ALA A 218 -21.35 10.14 -18.63
CA ALA A 218 -20.12 10.82 -19.06
C ALA A 218 -18.89 10.46 -18.21
N ILE A 219 -19.05 10.24 -16.90
CA ILE A 219 -17.97 9.78 -16.01
C ILE A 219 -17.50 8.38 -16.43
N LEU A 220 -18.44 7.46 -16.69
CA LEU A 220 -18.12 6.10 -17.13
C LEU A 220 -17.43 6.09 -18.50
N GLU A 221 -17.89 6.91 -19.44
CA GLU A 221 -17.22 7.07 -20.75
C GLU A 221 -15.80 7.61 -20.59
N GLY A 222 -15.60 8.61 -19.73
CA GLY A 222 -14.29 9.15 -19.41
C GLY A 222 -13.33 8.10 -18.85
N LEU A 223 -13.80 7.29 -17.87
CA LEU A 223 -13.04 6.17 -17.31
C LEU A 223 -12.71 5.11 -18.36
N CYS A 224 -13.67 4.80 -19.25
CA CYS A 224 -13.45 3.88 -20.37
C CYS A 224 -12.36 4.40 -21.31
N ASN A 225 -12.45 5.66 -21.73
CA ASN A 225 -11.51 6.26 -22.66
C ASN A 225 -10.10 6.35 -22.09
N MET A 226 -9.99 6.69 -20.80
CA MET A 226 -8.70 6.85 -20.14
C MET A 226 -7.99 5.50 -19.97
N PHE A 227 -8.67 4.44 -19.52
CA PHE A 227 -7.98 3.20 -19.13
C PHE A 227 -8.17 2.02 -20.05
N ARG A 228 -9.15 2.02 -20.97
CA ARG A 228 -9.40 0.83 -21.80
C ARG A 228 -8.50 0.73 -23.04
N ASN A 229 -7.74 1.78 -23.37
CA ASN A 229 -6.82 1.76 -24.50
C ASN A 229 -5.37 2.33 -24.31
N PRO A 230 -4.63 2.09 -23.19
CA PRO A 230 -3.23 2.54 -23.10
C PRO A 230 -2.21 1.49 -23.62
N GLU A 231 -2.53 0.20 -23.58
CA GLU A 231 -1.56 -0.87 -23.89
C GLU A 231 -1.29 -1.06 -25.38
N ALA A 232 -2.09 -0.48 -26.28
CA ALA A 232 -1.88 -0.66 -27.71
C ALA A 232 -0.75 0.21 -28.30
N HIS A 233 -0.35 1.31 -27.64
CA HIS A 233 0.53 2.29 -28.31
C HIS A 233 1.67 2.91 -27.49
N GLN A 234 1.77 2.76 -26.16
CA GLN A 234 2.91 3.35 -25.42
C GLN A 234 3.46 2.48 -24.26
N PRO A 235 4.79 2.35 -24.11
CA PRO A 235 5.42 1.67 -22.99
C PRO A 235 5.04 2.29 -21.63
N LYS A 236 5.01 1.47 -20.56
CA LYS A 236 4.82 1.89 -19.15
C LYS A 236 5.65 3.11 -18.71
N ILE A 237 6.77 3.37 -19.37
CA ILE A 237 7.68 4.48 -19.09
C ILE A 237 7.04 5.83 -19.46
N GLU A 238 6.15 5.86 -20.44
CA GLU A 238 5.58 7.10 -20.99
C GLU A 238 4.32 7.58 -20.25
N TRP A 239 3.71 6.72 -19.42
CA TRP A 239 2.58 7.09 -18.57
C TRP A 239 2.76 6.61 -17.11
N PRO A 240 3.52 7.36 -16.29
CA PRO A 240 3.63 7.07 -14.87
C PRO A 240 2.31 7.41 -14.15
N VAL A 241 1.63 6.39 -13.61
CA VAL A 241 0.54 6.59 -12.64
C VAL A 241 1.15 6.62 -11.25
N SER A 242 1.10 7.78 -10.59
CA SER A 242 1.58 7.91 -9.22
C SER A 242 0.64 7.21 -8.23
N GLU A 243 1.12 6.97 -7.01
CA GLU A 243 0.27 6.43 -5.93
C GLU A 243 -0.94 7.33 -5.66
N GLN A 244 -0.73 8.65 -5.71
CA GLN A 244 -1.77 9.64 -5.51
C GLN A 244 -2.80 9.59 -6.65
N ASP A 245 -2.35 9.49 -7.91
CA ASP A 245 -3.27 9.34 -9.05
C ASP A 245 -4.11 8.07 -8.89
N ALA A 246 -3.49 6.94 -8.56
CA ALA A 246 -4.19 5.69 -8.34
C ALA A 246 -5.21 5.80 -7.20
N LEU A 247 -4.87 6.48 -6.10
CA LEU A 247 -5.81 6.72 -5.00
C LEU A 247 -7.04 7.50 -5.45
N GLU A 248 -6.86 8.57 -6.21
CA GLU A 248 -7.98 9.41 -6.67
C GLU A 248 -8.83 8.69 -7.74
N ILE A 249 -8.19 8.01 -8.68
CA ILE A 249 -8.90 7.25 -9.72
C ILE A 249 -9.68 6.08 -9.10
N LEU A 250 -9.06 5.31 -8.21
CA LEU A 250 -9.75 4.22 -7.50
C LEU A 250 -10.86 4.76 -6.61
N SER A 251 -10.71 5.96 -6.02
CA SER A 251 -11.79 6.63 -5.29
C SER A 251 -12.98 6.98 -6.19
N LEU A 252 -12.72 7.39 -7.44
CA LEU A 252 -13.78 7.65 -8.43
C LEU A 252 -14.47 6.36 -8.89
N ILE A 253 -13.71 5.30 -9.17
CA ILE A 253 -14.27 3.97 -9.49
C ILE A 253 -15.12 3.45 -8.33
N SER A 254 -14.67 3.65 -7.08
CA SER A 254 -15.39 3.32 -5.85
C SER A 254 -16.74 4.03 -5.80
N TYR A 255 -16.74 5.33 -6.10
CA TYR A 255 -17.98 6.10 -6.20
C TYR A 255 -18.93 5.53 -7.26
N CYS A 256 -18.42 5.13 -8.43
CA CYS A 256 -19.24 4.53 -9.48
C CYS A 256 -19.89 3.22 -9.03
N HIS A 257 -19.15 2.36 -8.34
CA HIS A 257 -19.74 1.15 -7.75
C HIS A 257 -20.86 1.46 -6.75
N ARG A 258 -20.71 2.49 -5.90
CA ARG A 258 -21.77 2.92 -4.97
C ARG A 258 -23.02 3.41 -5.69
N ARG A 259 -22.88 4.06 -6.85
CA ARG A 259 -24.03 4.42 -7.69
C ARG A 259 -24.71 3.17 -8.27
N LEU A 260 -23.92 2.18 -8.66
CA LEU A 260 -24.45 0.90 -9.16
C LEU A 260 -25.12 0.03 -8.08
N ASP A 261 -24.76 0.17 -6.80
CA ASP A 261 -25.45 -0.53 -5.70
C ASP A 261 -26.95 -0.19 -5.65
N ASN A 262 -27.28 1.06 -6.03
CA ASN A 262 -28.65 1.56 -6.04
C ASN A 262 -29.29 1.51 -7.43
N ALA A 263 -28.57 0.98 -8.43
CA ALA A 263 -29.08 0.93 -9.80
C ALA A 263 -30.21 -0.08 -9.92
N LYS A 264 -31.24 0.29 -10.66
CA LYS A 264 -32.39 -0.57 -10.96
C LYS A 264 -32.48 -0.78 -12.45
N ARG A 265 -32.85 -2.00 -12.83
CA ARG A 265 -33.19 -2.27 -14.22
C ARG A 265 -34.55 -1.66 -14.54
N VAL A 266 -34.64 -0.97 -15.66
CA VAL A 266 -35.91 -0.51 -16.21
C VAL A 266 -36.54 -1.73 -16.91
N GLU A 267 -37.68 -2.16 -16.40
CA GLU A 267 -38.52 -3.20 -17.01
C GLU A 267 -39.30 -2.66 -18.21
#